data_AF-A0A1W1E262-F1
#
_entry.id   AF-A0A1W1E262-F1
#
_cell.length_a   1.000
_cell.length_b   1.000
_cell.length_c   1.000
_cell.angle_alpha   90.00
_cell.angle_beta   90.00
_cell.angle_gamma   90.00
#
_symmetry.space_group_name_H-M   'P 1'
#
loop_
_entity.id
_entity.type
_entity.pdbx_description
1 polymer ?
#
loop_
_entity_poly.entity_id
_entity_poly.type
_entity_poly.pdbx_seq_one_letter_code
_entity_poly.pdbx_strand_id
1 'polypeptide(L)' 'MEDGNVVSNGGRVLCATALGTDTKDAQKNAYALVQRIGWENAYYRTDIGFKAT' A
#
# COMPACT_ATOMS: atom_id res chain seq x y z
N MET A 1 -0.31 17.37 -9.88
CA MET A 1 -0.23 16.74 -11.20
C MET A 1 0.78 17.53 -11.99
N GLU A 2 1.67 16.86 -12.69
CA GLU A 2 2.70 17.48 -13.53
C GLU A 2 2.57 16.85 -14.91
N ASP A 3 2.34 17.66 -15.94
CA ASP A 3 2.10 17.20 -17.32
C ASP A 3 1.00 16.13 -17.44
N GLY A 4 -0.05 16.24 -16.62
CA GLY A 4 -1.15 15.27 -16.57
C GLY A 4 -0.83 13.97 -15.81
N ASN A 5 0.39 13.81 -15.30
CA ASN A 5 0.80 12.67 -14.50
C ASN A 5 0.49 12.87 -13.01
N VAL A 6 0.16 11.76 -12.34
CA VAL A 6 0.11 11.70 -10.88
C VAL A 6 1.54 11.57 -10.36
N VAL A 7 1.95 12.54 -9.54
CA VAL A 7 3.30 12.62 -8.96
C VAL A 7 3.22 12.56 -7.44
N SER A 8 4.28 12.07 -6.79
CA SER A 8 4.41 12.11 -5.33
C SER A 8 4.68 13.55 -4.87
N ASN A 9 4.20 13.92 -3.68
CA ASN A 9 4.40 15.26 -3.11
C ASN A 9 4.55 15.20 -1.58
N GLY A 10 5.59 14.51 -1.11
CA GLY A 10 5.90 14.36 0.32
C GLY A 10 6.37 12.96 0.69
N GLY A 11 6.75 12.77 1.96
CA GLY A 11 7.33 11.51 2.43
C GLY A 11 6.35 10.34 2.57
N ARG A 12 5.06 10.62 2.82
CA ARG A 12 3.99 9.59 2.81
C ARG A 12 3.04 9.93 1.67
N VAL A 13 2.98 9.05 0.67
CA VAL A 13 2.30 9.33 -0.60
C VAL A 13 0.88 8.75 -0.63
N LEU A 14 0.72 7.49 -0.21
CA LEU A 14 -0.56 6.79 -0.26
C LEU A 14 -0.68 5.75 0.86
N CYS A 15 -1.93 5.35 1.15
CA CYS A 15 -2.26 4.25 2.05
C CYS A 15 -3.09 3.22 1.26
N ALA A 16 -2.55 2.01 1.09
CA ALA A 16 -3.29 0.90 0.50
C ALA A 16 -4.14 0.23 1.59
N THR A 17 -5.47 0.32 1.46
CA THR A 17 -6.42 -0.28 2.40
C THR A 17 -7.26 -1.33 1.69
N ALA A 18 -7.45 -2.48 2.34
CA ALA A 18 -8.30 -3.54 1.85
C ALA A 18 -9.16 -4.12 2.96
N LEU A 19 -10.33 -4.64 2.57
CA LEU A 19 -11.19 -5.45 3.42
C LEU A 19 -10.91 -6.94 3.13
N GLY A 20 -11.26 -7.78 4.08
CA GLY A 20 -11.16 -9.23 3.99
C GLY A 20 -12.08 -9.90 5.00
N THR A 21 -12.26 -11.20 4.89
CA THR A 21 -13.13 -11.96 5.81
C THR A 21 -12.61 -12.01 7.24
N ASP A 22 -11.29 -11.85 7.41
CA ASP A 22 -10.59 -11.72 8.67
C ASP A 22 -9.38 -10.77 8.51
N THR A 23 -8.63 -10.55 9.60
CA THR A 23 -7.45 -9.67 9.60
C THR A 23 -6.34 -10.15 8.66
N LYS A 24 -6.18 -11.47 8.50
CA LYS A 24 -5.15 -12.07 7.64
C LYS A 24 -5.49 -11.92 6.16
N ASP A 25 -6.76 -12.08 5.80
CA ASP A 25 -7.26 -11.86 4.45
C ASP A 25 -7.19 -10.38 4.07
N ALA A 26 -7.62 -9.48 4.96
CA ALA A 26 -7.48 -8.04 4.75
C ALA A 26 -6.01 -7.62 4.57
N GLN A 27 -5.10 -8.17 5.37
CA GLN A 27 -3.65 -7.95 5.24
C GLN A 27 -3.14 -8.41 3.87
N LYS A 28 -3.48 -9.63 3.44
CA LYS A 28 -3.10 -10.18 2.13
C LYS A 28 -3.61 -9.30 0.98
N ASN A 29 -4.86 -8.85 1.06
CA ASN A 29 -5.46 -8.01 0.03
C ASN A 29 -4.80 -6.63 -0.03
N ALA A 30 -4.44 -6.04 1.12
CA ALA A 30 -3.72 -4.77 1.16
C ALA A 30 -2.32 -4.87 0.52
N TYR A 31 -1.60 -5.96 0.78
CA TYR A 31 -0.30 -6.20 0.14
C TYR A 31 -0.41 -6.48 -1.35
N ALA A 32 -1.42 -7.24 -1.79
CA ALA A 32 -1.68 -7.45 -3.21
C ALA A 32 -2.01 -6.12 -3.93
N LEU A 33 -2.70 -5.20 -3.27
CA LEU A 33 -3.00 -3.87 -3.81
C LEU A 33 -1.73 -3.02 -3.94
N VAL A 34 -0.89 -2.92 -2.90
CA VAL A 34 0.31 -2.08 -2.95
C VAL A 34 1.35 -2.60 -3.95
N GLN A 35 1.43 -3.92 -4.17
CA GLN A 35 2.31 -4.52 -5.18
C GLN A 35 2.02 -4.10 -6.62
N ARG A 36 0.80 -3.61 -6.91
CA ARG A 36 0.40 -3.14 -8.24
C ARG A 36 0.82 -1.69 -8.50
N ILE A 37 1.34 -0.99 -7.50
CA ILE A 37 1.70 0.41 -7.57
C ILE A 37 3.21 0.53 -7.35
N GLY A 38 3.92 1.15 -8.30
CA GLY A 38 5.37 1.29 -8.22
C GLY A 38 5.87 2.54 -8.93
N TRP A 39 6.89 3.16 -8.34
CA TRP A 39 7.68 4.24 -8.91
C TRP A 39 9.07 4.19 -8.29
N GLU A 40 10.00 5.02 -8.78
CA GLU A 40 11.37 5.04 -8.29
C GLU A 40 11.44 5.33 -6.77
N ASN A 41 12.23 4.55 -6.04
CA ASN A 41 12.42 4.69 -4.59
C ASN A 41 11.14 4.51 -3.75
N ALA A 42 10.06 3.97 -4.31
CA ALA A 42 8.88 3.59 -3.53
C ALA A 42 9.22 2.46 -2.55
N TYR A 43 8.87 2.62 -1.27
CA TYR A 43 9.04 1.59 -0.26
C TYR A 43 7.83 1.55 0.69
N TYR A 44 7.57 0.37 1.22
CA TYR A 44 6.50 0.14 2.20
C TYR A 44 6.94 -0.97 3.17
N ARG A 45 6.30 -0.99 4.34
CA ARG A 45 6.51 -2.03 5.35
C ARG A 45 5.80 -3.32 4.95
N THR A 46 6.42 -4.47 5.23
CA THR A 46 5.86 -5.82 4.95
C THR A 46 5.35 -6.55 6.20
N ASP A 47 5.39 -5.88 7.36
CA ASP A 47 5.08 -6.45 8.68
C ASP A 47 3.83 -5.86 9.34
N ILE A 48 3.07 -5.00 8.62
CA ILE A 48 1.80 -4.45 9.10
C ILE A 48 0.80 -5.59 9.33
N GLY A 49 0.25 -5.67 10.55
CA GLY A 49 -0.75 -6.68 10.92
C GLY A 49 -0.18 -8.03 11.39
N PHE A 50 1.14 -8.21 11.46
CA PHE A 50 1.77 -9.49 11.83
C PHE A 50 1.32 -10.09 13.18
N LYS A 51 0.92 -9.25 14.14
CA LYS A 51 0.46 -9.66 15.48
C LYS A 51 -1.07 -9.69 15.64
N ALA A 52 -1.82 -9.44 14.57
CA ALA A 52 -3.28 -9.23 14.63
C ALA A 52 -4.11 -10.50 14.34
N THR A 53 -3.54 -11.68 14.56
CA THR A 53 -4.21 -12.98 14.49
C THR A 53 -4.86 -13.37 15.80
#